data_AF-A0ABD6P4D9-F1
#
_entry.id   AF-A0ABD6P4D9-F1
#
_cell.length_a   1.000
_cell.length_b   1.000
_cell.length_c   1.000
_cell.angle_alpha   90.00
_cell.angle_beta   90.00
_cell.angle_gamma   90.00
#
_symmetry.space_group_name_H-M   'P 1'
#
loop_
_entity.id
_entity.type
_entity.pdbx_description
1 polymer ?
#
loop_
_entity_poly.entity_id
_entity_poly.type
_entity_poly.pdbx_seq_one_letter_code
_entity_poly.pdbx_strand_id
1 'polypeptide(L)'
;MGIVGVGIDVVSIPDFAEQVDQPGTVFSETFTPGERRDASDKSSSAARHLAARWAAKEAVIKAWSGSRFAQRPVLPEDIHRDIEVVTDMWGRPR
;
A
#
# COMPACT_ATOMS: atom_id res chain seq x y z
N MET A 1 -26.81 0.18 5.56
CA MET A 1 -25.43 -0.28 5.82
C MET A 1 -24.58 0.96 6.13
N GLY A 2 -23.88 0.98 7.26
CA GLY A 2 -23.08 2.15 7.71
C GLY A 2 -21.59 2.02 7.34
N ILE A 3 -20.81 3.06 7.64
CA ILE A 3 -19.35 3.03 7.49
C ILE A 3 -18.78 2.00 8.47
N VAL A 4 -17.93 1.09 7.99
CA VAL A 4 -17.32 0.02 8.80
C VAL A 4 -15.99 0.49 9.43
N GLY A 5 -15.23 1.34 8.74
CA GLY A 5 -13.99 1.93 9.24
C GLY A 5 -13.44 2.96 8.25
N VAL A 6 -12.57 3.86 8.74
CA VAL A 6 -11.88 4.88 7.93
C VAL A 6 -10.40 4.84 8.29
N GLY A 7 -9.55 4.96 7.28
CA GLY A 7 -8.10 4.98 7.45
C GLY A 7 -7.47 6.05 6.56
N ILE A 8 -6.42 6.66 7.07
CA ILE A 8 -5.59 7.64 6.37
C ILE A 8 -4.13 7.28 6.62
N ASP A 9 -3.31 7.46 5.58
CA ASP A 9 -1.88 7.29 5.67
C ASP A 9 -1.15 8.37 4.87
N VAL A 10 0.04 8.73 5.32
CA VAL A 10 0.91 9.73 4.71
C VAL A 10 2.29 9.14 4.58
N VAL A 11 2.83 9.16 3.36
CA VAL A 11 4.12 8.56 3.03
C VAL A 11 5.05 9.64 2.48
N SER A 12 6.22 9.75 3.10
CA SER A 12 7.33 10.57 2.60
C SER A 12 7.98 9.86 1.41
N ILE A 13 7.91 10.45 0.22
CA ILE A 13 8.51 9.85 -0.99
C ILE A 13 10.03 9.70 -0.87
N PRO A 14 10.80 10.69 -0.35
CA PRO A 14 12.24 10.52 -0.14
C PRO A 14 12.57 9.34 0.78
N ASP A 15 11.97 9.29 1.97
CA ASP A 15 12.26 8.23 2.95
C ASP A 15 11.81 6.86 2.43
N PHE A 16 10.69 6.81 1.71
CA PHE A 16 10.22 5.60 1.04
C PHE A 16 11.21 5.12 -0.02
N ALA A 17 11.73 6.04 -0.85
CA ALA A 17 12.69 5.70 -1.89
C ALA A 17 14.00 5.17 -1.31
N GLU A 18 14.44 5.68 -0.16
CA GLU A 18 15.62 5.15 0.54
C GLU A 18 15.41 3.73 1.06
N GLN A 19 14.18 3.36 1.45
CA GLN A 19 13.87 2.07 2.06
C GLN A 19 13.43 1.00 1.05
N VAL A 20 12.73 1.37 -0.01
CA VAL A 20 12.10 0.42 -0.95
C VAL A 20 13.13 -0.49 -1.64
N ASP A 21 14.34 0.00 -1.84
CA ASP A 21 15.44 -0.73 -2.49
C ASP A 21 16.39 -1.40 -1.48
N GLN A 22 16.17 -1.24 -0.17
CA GLN A 22 17.01 -1.87 0.85
C GLN A 22 16.72 -3.38 0.95
N PRO A 23 17.75 -4.25 0.85
CA PRO A 23 17.61 -5.68 1.07
C PRO A 23 17.06 -5.99 2.46
N GLY A 24 16.12 -6.95 2.54
CA GLY A 24 15.52 -7.36 3.81
C GLY A 24 14.35 -6.48 4.29
N THR A 25 13.95 -5.47 3.50
CA THR A 25 12.71 -4.75 3.78
C THR A 25 11.49 -5.52 3.29
N VAL A 26 10.37 -5.33 3.98
CA VAL A 26 9.05 -5.85 3.60
C VAL A 26 8.66 -5.44 2.18
N PHE A 27 9.19 -4.31 1.66
CA PHE A 27 8.86 -3.77 0.34
C PHE A 27 9.12 -4.73 -0.83
N SER A 28 10.17 -5.57 -0.71
CA SER A 28 10.49 -6.60 -1.69
C SER A 28 9.39 -7.66 -1.84
N GLU A 29 8.49 -7.74 -0.86
CA GLU A 29 7.41 -8.72 -0.75
C GLU A 29 6.02 -8.06 -0.73
N THR A 30 5.95 -6.76 -0.44
CA THR A 30 4.73 -5.95 -0.34
C THR A 30 4.00 -5.78 -1.68
N PHE A 31 4.74 -5.55 -2.77
CA PHE A 31 4.12 -5.19 -4.06
C PHE A 31 3.96 -6.40 -4.96
N THR A 32 2.76 -6.61 -5.51
CA THR A 32 2.52 -7.69 -6.47
C THR A 32 3.30 -7.42 -7.78
N PRO A 33 3.52 -8.45 -8.62
CA PRO A 33 4.10 -8.25 -9.95
C PRO A 33 3.30 -7.28 -10.83
N GLY A 34 1.96 -7.23 -10.67
CA GLY A 34 1.10 -6.30 -11.38
C GLY A 34 1.36 -4.86 -10.96
N GLU A 35 1.50 -4.64 -9.66
CA GLU A 35 1.77 -3.32 -9.09
C GLU A 35 3.12 -2.74 -9.52
N ARG A 36 4.16 -3.59 -9.56
CA ARG A 36 5.50 -3.19 -10.01
C ARG A 36 5.52 -2.83 -11.49
N ARG A 37 4.84 -3.62 -12.34
CA ARG A 37 4.77 -3.36 -13.78
C ARG A 37 4.09 -2.02 -14.07
N ASP A 38 2.93 -1.77 -13.47
CA ASP A 38 2.23 -0.48 -13.65
C ASP A 38 3.04 0.71 -13.11
N ALA A 39 3.76 0.54 -12.00
CA ALA A 39 4.63 1.60 -11.48
C ALA A 39 5.84 1.88 -12.40
N SER A 40 6.34 0.88 -13.12
CA SER A 40 7.48 1.00 -14.03
C SER A 40 7.13 1.56 -15.41
N ASP A 41 5.88 1.43 -15.85
CA ASP A 41 5.42 1.85 -17.19
C ASP A 41 5.14 3.36 -17.29
N LYS A 42 5.21 4.07 -16.15
CA LYS A 42 4.90 5.50 -16.06
C LYS A 42 6.18 6.33 -16.19
N SER A 43 6.11 7.45 -16.91
CA SER A 43 7.25 8.34 -17.21
C SER A 43 7.85 9.06 -15.99
N SER A 44 7.26 8.91 -14.79
CA SER A 44 7.78 9.48 -13.54
C SER A 44 8.30 8.38 -12.61
N SER A 45 9.19 8.74 -11.68
CA SER A 45 9.89 7.78 -10.81
C SER A 45 8.96 6.72 -10.22
N ALA A 46 9.30 5.44 -10.44
CA ALA A 46 8.57 4.29 -9.90
C ALA A 46 8.35 4.39 -8.38
N ALA A 47 9.32 4.96 -7.65
CA ALA A 47 9.24 5.18 -6.21
C ALA A 47 8.03 6.04 -5.80
N ARG A 48 7.65 7.03 -6.61
CA ARG A 48 6.47 7.87 -6.34
C ARG A 48 5.18 7.06 -6.42
N HIS A 49 5.05 6.22 -7.44
CA HIS A 49 3.86 5.38 -7.63
C HIS A 49 3.77 4.29 -6.57
N LEU A 50 4.91 3.67 -6.23
CA LEU A 50 4.98 2.67 -5.17
C LEU A 50 4.70 3.29 -3.79
N ALA A 51 5.15 4.51 -3.51
CA ALA A 51 4.81 5.23 -2.28
C ALA A 51 3.31 5.49 -2.15
N ALA A 52 2.63 5.88 -3.24
CA ALA A 52 1.18 6.07 -3.23
C ALA A 52 0.43 4.76 -2.99
N ARG A 53 0.91 3.64 -3.57
CA ARG A 53 0.35 2.30 -3.33
C ARG A 53 0.58 1.85 -1.90
N TRP A 54 1.75 2.13 -1.33
CA TRP A 54 2.04 1.87 0.07
C TRP A 54 1.06 2.61 0.98
N ALA A 55 0.88 3.92 0.76
CA ALA A 55 -0.07 4.73 1.52
C ALA A 55 -1.51 4.17 1.43
N ALA A 56 -1.92 3.74 0.24
CA ALA A 56 -3.25 3.15 0.04
C ALA A 56 -3.42 1.82 0.79
N LYS A 57 -2.41 0.92 0.74
CA LYS A 57 -2.44 -0.34 1.50
C LYS A 57 -2.52 -0.08 3.02
N GLU A 58 -1.68 0.82 3.53
CA GLU A 58 -1.68 1.23 4.94
C GLU A 58 -3.03 1.85 5.35
N ALA A 59 -3.63 2.68 4.52
CA ALA A 59 -4.94 3.26 4.78
C ALA A 59 -6.04 2.18 4.87
N VAL A 60 -6.01 1.16 4.01
CA VAL A 60 -6.95 0.02 4.09
C VAL A 60 -6.74 -0.78 5.38
N ILE A 61 -5.48 -1.09 5.72
CA ILE A 61 -5.12 -1.80 6.95
C ILE A 61 -5.60 -1.04 8.20
N LYS A 62 -5.42 0.29 8.22
CA LYS A 62 -5.89 1.15 9.32
C LYS A 62 -7.41 1.21 9.39
N ALA A 63 -8.10 1.31 8.24
CA ALA A 63 -9.57 1.30 8.21
C ALA A 63 -10.13 -0.02 8.75
N TRP A 64 -9.56 -1.15 8.33
CA TRP A 64 -9.96 -2.47 8.81
C TRP A 64 -9.64 -2.63 10.30
N SER A 65 -8.45 -2.22 10.75
CA SER A 65 -8.06 -2.34 12.17
C SER A 65 -8.96 -1.49 13.05
N GLY A 66 -9.28 -0.27 12.60
CA GLY A 66 -10.21 0.63 13.27
C GLY A 66 -11.64 0.08 13.36
N SER A 67 -12.09 -0.69 12.37
CA SER A 67 -13.40 -1.37 12.41
C SER A 67 -13.53 -2.41 13.53
N ARG A 68 -12.38 -2.87 14.06
CA ARG A 68 -12.28 -3.88 15.11
C ARG A 68 -11.74 -3.29 16.42
N PHE A 69 -12.05 -2.03 16.70
CA PHE A 69 -11.58 -1.34 17.90
C PHE A 69 -11.78 -2.18 19.18
N ALA A 70 -10.77 -2.15 20.06
CA ALA A 70 -10.68 -2.93 21.29
C ALA A 70 -10.66 -4.47 21.15
N GLN A 71 -10.48 -5.00 19.93
CA GLN A 71 -10.23 -6.42 19.69
C GLN A 71 -8.73 -6.68 19.46
N ARG A 72 -8.31 -7.96 19.63
CA ARG A 72 -6.94 -8.35 19.33
C ARG A 72 -6.62 -8.14 17.84
N PRO A 73 -5.40 -7.69 17.50
CA PRO A 73 -4.92 -7.71 16.12
C PRO A 73 -5.02 -9.13 15.56
N VAL A 74 -5.54 -9.27 14.34
CA VAL A 74 -5.61 -10.57 13.64
C VAL A 74 -5.00 -10.55 12.24
N LEU A 75 -4.41 -9.43 11.81
CA LEU A 75 -3.68 -9.39 10.54
C LEU A 75 -2.34 -10.11 10.68
N PRO A 76 -1.96 -10.97 9.73
CA PRO A 76 -0.63 -11.54 9.67
C PRO A 76 0.41 -10.49 9.21
N GLU A 77 1.69 -10.77 9.39
CA GLU A 77 2.78 -9.87 9.00
C GLU A 77 2.82 -9.62 7.48
N ASP A 78 2.31 -10.54 6.66
CA ASP A 78 2.32 -10.49 5.20
C ASP A 78 1.02 -9.97 4.58
N ILE A 79 0.13 -9.36 5.38
CA ILE A 79 -1.19 -8.86 4.94
C ILE A 79 -1.12 -7.93 3.73
N HIS A 80 -0.02 -7.20 3.52
CA HIS A 80 0.16 -6.32 2.36
C HIS A 80 0.13 -7.06 1.02
N ARG A 81 0.40 -8.37 1.01
CA ARG A 81 0.29 -9.22 -0.19
C ARG A 81 -1.15 -9.53 -0.56
N ASP A 82 -2.04 -9.59 0.43
CA ASP A 82 -3.47 -9.86 0.25
C ASP A 82 -4.25 -8.61 -0.17
N ILE A 83 -3.61 -7.43 -0.13
CA ILE A 83 -4.17 -6.15 -0.55
C ILE A 83 -3.42 -5.69 -1.79
N GLU A 84 -4.11 -5.63 -2.92
CA GLU A 84 -3.58 -5.07 -4.16
C GLU A 84 -4.23 -3.73 -4.45
N VAL A 85 -3.43 -2.74 -4.86
CA VAL A 85 -3.94 -1.44 -5.29
C VAL A 85 -3.63 -1.30 -6.76
N VAL A 86 -4.57 -1.59 -7.66
CA VAL A 86 -4.32 -1.44 -9.11
C VAL A 86 -4.86 -0.12 -9.60
N THR A 87 -4.26 0.44 -10.65
CA THR A 87 -4.83 1.61 -11.32
C THR A 87 -5.41 1.22 -12.67
N ASP A 88 -6.56 1.78 -13.01
CA ASP A 88 -7.08 1.66 -14.38
C ASP A 88 -6.29 2.53 -15.37
N MET A 89 -6.70 2.51 -16.64
CA MET A 89 -6.06 3.26 -17.72
C MET A 89 -6.08 4.80 -17.53
N TRP A 90 -6.84 5.31 -16.56
CA TRP A 90 -6.92 6.72 -16.22
C TRP A 90 -6.22 7.04 -14.88
N GLY A 91 -5.51 6.07 -14.30
CA GLY A 91 -4.78 6.24 -13.05
C GLY A 91 -5.65 6.17 -11.79
N ARG A 92 -6.93 5.77 -11.89
CA ARG A 92 -7.83 5.68 -10.73
C ARG A 92 -7.58 4.37 -9.97
N PRO A 93 -7.40 4.40 -8.63
CA PRO A 93 -7.15 3.21 -7.84
C PRO A 93 -8.39 2.32 -7.70
N ARG A 94 -8.18 1.02 -7.61
CA ARG A 94 -9.18 -0.05 -7.38
C ARG A 94 -8.67 -1.00 -6.32
#